data_AF-A0A3B9C1L2-F1
#
_entry.id   AF-A0A3B9C1L2-F1
#
_cell.length_a   1.000
_cell.length_b   1.000
_cell.length_c   1.000
_cell.angle_alpha   90.00
_cell.angle_beta   90.00
_cell.angle_gamma   90.00
#
_symmetry.space_group_name_H-M   'P 1'
#
loop_
_entity.id
_entity.type
_entity.pdbx_description
1 polymer ?
#
loop_
_entity_poly.entity_id
_entity_poly.type
_entity_poly.pdbx_seq_one_letter_code
_entity_poly.pdbx_strand_id
1 'polypeptide(L)'
;FVMNRIGDLGFLIGMFLLFSKFHSLDFSILQKAIQTTEADPFFFSMVAMCFFIGATGKSAQIPLFTWLPDAMAGPTPVSALIHAATMVTAGIYMISRSHFIYTLAPGVQQLILVVGLATALLAATIATQQNDIKKVLAY
;
A
#
# COMPACT_ATOMS: atom_id res chain seq x y z
N PHE A 1 9.30 1.36 12.18
CA PHE A 1 8.05 1.23 12.97
C PHE A 1 7.11 2.42 12.77
N VAL A 2 7.57 3.66 12.97
CA VAL A 2 6.75 4.88 12.83
C VAL A 2 6.07 4.98 11.46
N MET A 3 6.81 4.80 10.36
CA MET A 3 6.25 4.86 8.99
C MET A 3 5.13 3.82 8.78
N ASN A 4 5.29 2.61 9.33
CA ASN A 4 4.24 1.60 9.28
C ASN A 4 2.98 2.05 10.03
N ARG A 5 3.13 2.73 11.17
CA ARG A 5 1.99 3.24 11.94
C ARG A 5 1.25 4.37 11.24
N ILE A 6 1.96 5.19 10.47
CA ILE A 6 1.35 6.21 9.60
C ILE A 6 0.49 5.51 8.52
N GLY A 7 1.01 4.47 7.87
CA GLY A 7 0.24 3.65 6.93
C GLY A 7 -0.96 2.96 7.59
N ASP A 8 -0.75 2.34 8.75
CA ASP A 8 -1.81 1.66 9.51
C ASP A 8 -2.96 2.62 9.87
N LEU A 9 -2.65 3.89 10.19
CA LEU A 9 -3.67 4.92 10.44
C LEU A 9 -4.51 5.21 9.20
N GLY A 10 -3.86 5.37 8.03
CA GLY A 10 -4.58 5.54 6.75
C GLY A 10 -5.50 4.37 6.46
N PHE A 11 -5.03 3.14 6.68
CA PHE A 11 -5.82 1.93 6.52
C PHE A 11 -7.04 1.88 7.46
N LEU A 12 -6.84 2.22 8.75
CA LEU A 12 -7.92 2.27 9.74
C LEU A 12 -9.00 3.29 9.35
N ILE A 13 -8.61 4.48 8.88
CA ILE A 13 -9.57 5.49 8.41
C ILE A 13 -10.40 4.93 7.24
N GLY A 14 -9.78 4.27 6.27
CA GLY A 14 -10.49 3.62 5.16
C GLY A 14 -11.48 2.55 5.62
N MET A 15 -11.10 1.74 6.62
CA MET A 15 -12.01 0.74 7.20
C MET A 15 -13.19 1.39 7.93
N PHE A 16 -12.96 2.47 8.69
CA PHE A 16 -14.05 3.17 9.38
C PHE A 16 -15.03 3.82 8.40
N LEU A 17 -14.55 4.36 7.27
CA LEU A 17 -15.41 4.88 6.20
C LEU A 17 -16.30 3.78 5.61
N LEU A 18 -15.73 2.62 5.27
CA LEU A 18 -16.51 1.47 4.78
C LEU A 18 -17.52 0.98 5.80
N PHE A 19 -17.11 0.86 7.06
CA PHE A 19 -17.99 0.41 8.13
C PHE A 19 -19.15 1.39 8.37
N SER A 20 -18.89 2.70 8.31
CA SER A 20 -19.93 3.73 8.47
C SER A 20 -21.03 3.65 7.40
N LYS A 21 -20.72 3.19 6.19
CA LYS A 21 -21.69 3.11 5.08
C LYS A 21 -22.34 1.73 4.99
N PHE A 22 -21.54 0.66 5.04
CA PHE A 22 -22.00 -0.70 4.77
C PHE A 22 -22.19 -1.56 6.02
N HIS A 23 -21.76 -1.08 7.20
CA HIS A 23 -21.84 -1.79 8.48
C HIS A 23 -21.21 -3.20 8.46
N SER A 24 -20.32 -3.45 7.50
CA SER A 24 -19.61 -4.71 7.31
C SER A 24 -18.24 -4.43 6.70
N LEU A 25 -17.27 -5.27 7.06
CA LEU A 25 -15.92 -5.27 6.51
C LEU A 25 -15.60 -6.58 5.76
N ASP A 26 -16.58 -7.46 5.60
CA ASP A 26 -16.42 -8.68 4.81
C ASP A 26 -16.39 -8.32 3.32
N PHE A 27 -15.32 -8.71 2.64
CA PHE A 27 -15.13 -8.46 1.20
C PHE A 27 -16.30 -8.96 0.34
N SER A 28 -16.87 -10.12 0.67
CA SER A 28 -17.97 -10.72 -0.10
C SER A 28 -19.27 -9.92 0.04
N ILE A 29 -19.53 -9.41 1.25
CA ILE A 29 -20.69 -8.56 1.54
C ILE A 29 -20.50 -7.19 0.89
N LEU A 30 -19.32 -6.59 1.05
CA LEU A 30 -18.97 -5.30 0.45
C LEU A 30 -19.09 -5.32 -1.07
N GLN A 31 -18.54 -6.34 -1.73
CA GLN A 31 -18.60 -6.46 -3.18
C GLN A 31 -20.04 -6.51 -3.70
N LYS A 32 -20.92 -7.24 -3.02
CA LYS A 32 -22.36 -7.30 -3.37
C LYS A 32 -23.06 -5.97 -3.08
N ALA A 33 -22.81 -5.38 -1.90
CA ALA A 33 -23.43 -4.12 -1.50
C ALA A 33 -23.09 -2.97 -2.47
N ILE A 34 -21.85 -2.91 -2.94
CA ILE A 34 -21.37 -1.90 -3.89
C ILE A 34 -22.06 -2.03 -5.25
N GLN A 35 -22.41 -3.24 -5.70
CA GLN A 35 -23.15 -3.44 -6.95
C GLN A 35 -24.60 -2.94 -6.88
N THR A 36 -25.19 -2.97 -5.67
CA THR A 36 -26.60 -2.56 -5.45
C THR A 36 -26.77 -1.11 -5.03
N THR A 37 -25.70 -0.45 -4.60
CA THR A 37 -25.73 0.93 -4.10
C THR A 37 -25.33 1.89 -5.23
N GLU A 38 -25.97 3.06 -5.32
CA GLU A 38 -25.46 4.11 -6.20
C GLU A 38 -24.01 4.46 -5.84
N ALA A 39 -23.13 4.33 -6.83
CA ALA A 39 -21.71 4.51 -6.62
C ALA A 39 -21.40 6.00 -6.49
N ASP A 40 -21.14 6.48 -5.27
CA ASP A 40 -20.57 7.80 -5.02
C ASP A 40 -19.06 7.77 -5.33
N PRO A 41 -18.60 8.33 -6.46
CA PRO A 41 -17.21 8.22 -6.87
C PRO A 41 -16.25 8.91 -5.90
N PHE A 42 -16.72 9.95 -5.21
CA PHE A 42 -15.91 10.70 -4.25
C PHE A 42 -15.63 9.86 -3.00
N PHE A 43 -16.66 9.23 -2.45
CA PHE A 43 -16.54 8.31 -1.31
C PHE A 43 -15.56 7.15 -1.61
N PHE A 44 -15.72 6.48 -2.76
CA PHE A 44 -14.82 5.37 -3.12
C PHE A 44 -13.39 5.85 -3.40
N SER A 45 -13.21 7.05 -3.95
CA SER A 45 -11.88 7.64 -4.13
C SER A 45 -11.20 7.93 -2.80
N MET A 46 -11.94 8.42 -1.79
CA MET A 46 -11.40 8.62 -0.43
C MET A 46 -10.97 7.30 0.21
N VAL A 47 -11.83 6.28 0.17
CA VAL A 47 -11.50 4.94 0.70
C VAL A 47 -10.29 4.34 -0.01
N ALA A 48 -10.27 4.40 -1.34
CA ALA A 48 -9.15 3.91 -2.15
C ALA A 48 -7.84 4.65 -1.82
N MET A 49 -7.88 5.96 -1.60
CA MET A 49 -6.70 6.74 -1.21
C MET A 49 -6.21 6.37 0.20
N CYS A 50 -7.12 6.19 1.17
CA CYS A 50 -6.79 5.72 2.51
C CYS A 50 -6.12 4.34 2.50
N PHE A 51 -6.69 3.40 1.73
CA PHE A 51 -6.09 2.08 1.53
C PHE A 51 -4.76 2.16 0.81
N PHE A 52 -4.62 3.04 -0.18
CA PHE A 52 -3.35 3.24 -0.85
C PHE A 52 -2.27 3.74 0.11
N ILE A 53 -2.57 4.70 1.01
CA ILE A 53 -1.63 5.15 2.06
C ILE A 53 -1.21 3.97 2.98
N GLY A 54 -2.14 3.08 3.31
CA GLY A 54 -1.82 1.85 4.04
C GLY A 54 -0.89 0.93 3.25
N ALA A 55 -1.17 0.76 1.95
CA ALA A 55 -0.37 -0.06 1.05
C ALA A 55 1.05 0.50 0.90
N THR A 56 1.21 1.81 0.70
CA THR A 56 2.51 2.46 0.55
C THR A 56 3.36 2.33 1.81
N GLY A 57 2.74 2.39 2.99
CA GLY A 57 3.41 2.13 4.27
C GLY A 57 4.02 0.73 4.35
N LYS A 58 3.27 -0.32 3.99
CA LYS A 58 3.76 -1.71 4.04
C LYS A 58 4.72 -2.08 2.91
N SER A 59 4.54 -1.49 1.73
CA SER A 59 5.32 -1.78 0.52
C SER A 59 6.43 -0.78 0.23
N ALA A 60 6.71 0.12 1.18
CA ALA A 60 7.79 1.10 1.12
C ALA A 60 7.78 1.91 -0.19
N GLN A 61 6.62 2.43 -0.58
CA GLN A 61 6.48 3.31 -1.74
C GLN A 61 6.67 4.77 -1.33
N ILE A 62 6.94 5.66 -2.28
CA ILE A 62 6.99 7.11 -2.00
C ILE A 62 5.66 7.57 -1.38
N PRO A 63 5.67 8.38 -0.30
CA PRO A 63 6.84 8.93 0.40
C PRO A 63 7.38 8.07 1.57
N LEU A 64 6.72 6.96 1.90
CA LEU A 64 7.01 6.11 3.05
C LEU A 64 8.07 5.03 2.77
N PHE A 65 8.97 5.23 1.81
CA PHE A 65 9.97 4.22 1.42
C PHE A 65 11.18 4.13 2.37
N THR A 66 11.44 5.17 3.15
CA THR A 66 12.70 5.35 3.89
C THR A 66 12.93 4.32 5.01
N TRP A 67 11.90 3.63 5.48
CA TRP A 67 12.06 2.62 6.53
C TRP A 67 12.66 1.31 6.02
N LEU A 68 12.56 1.03 4.72
CA LEU A 68 12.94 -0.24 4.13
C LEU A 68 14.47 -0.43 4.08
N PRO A 69 15.29 0.55 3.68
CA PRO A 69 16.74 0.45 3.76
C PRO A 69 17.25 0.23 5.19
N ASP A 70 16.60 0.83 6.19
CA ASP A 70 16.96 0.67 7.60
C ASP A 70 16.66 -0.75 8.13
N ALA A 71 15.75 -1.49 7.47
CA ALA A 71 15.47 -2.89 7.81
C ALA A 71 16.68 -3.83 7.55
N MET A 72 17.70 -3.34 6.85
CA MET A 72 18.97 -4.07 6.65
C MET A 72 19.87 -4.11 7.88
N ALA A 73 19.55 -3.35 8.94
CA ALA A 73 20.19 -3.50 10.24
C ALA A 73 19.90 -4.87 10.88
N GLY A 74 18.84 -5.55 10.45
CA GLY A 74 18.49 -6.89 10.93
C GLY A 74 19.42 -8.00 10.42
N PRO A 75 19.32 -9.21 11.01
CA PRO A 75 19.96 -10.40 10.47
C PRO A 75 19.50 -10.68 9.05
N THR A 76 20.42 -11.15 8.20
CA THR A 76 20.16 -11.38 6.76
C THR A 76 18.90 -12.24 6.47
N PRO A 77 18.59 -13.30 7.24
CA PRO A 77 17.35 -14.06 7.03
C PRO A 77 16.07 -13.25 7.29
N VAL A 78 16.11 -12.31 8.24
CA VAL A 78 14.97 -11.45 8.58
C VAL A 78 14.72 -10.45 7.47
N SER A 79 15.79 -9.81 6.98
CA SER A 79 15.69 -8.89 5.84
C SER A 79 15.17 -9.61 4.59
N ALA A 80 15.64 -10.83 4.30
CA ALA A 80 15.12 -11.63 3.18
C ALA A 80 13.61 -11.91 3.31
N LEU A 81 13.14 -12.28 4.50
CA LEU A 81 11.71 -12.56 4.74
C LEU A 81 10.83 -11.31 4.54
N ILE A 82 11.29 -10.15 5.04
CA ILE A 82 10.57 -8.87 4.96
C ILE A 82 10.48 -8.37 3.52
N HIS A 83 11.60 -8.42 2.80
CA HIS A 83 11.72 -7.89 1.44
C HIS A 83 11.12 -8.78 0.36
N ALA A 84 11.15 -10.11 0.54
CA ALA A 84 10.70 -11.03 -0.51
C ALA A 84 9.29 -11.58 -0.27
N ALA A 85 8.97 -12.01 0.95
CA ALA A 85 7.84 -12.91 1.17
C ALA A 85 6.65 -12.29 1.89
N THR A 86 6.89 -11.41 2.88
CA THR A 86 5.85 -11.11 3.90
C THR A 86 5.34 -9.69 3.89
N MET A 87 6.22 -8.71 4.10
CA MET A 87 5.79 -7.37 4.49
C MET A 87 5.38 -6.53 3.28
N VAL A 88 6.23 -6.49 2.26
CA VAL A 88 5.98 -5.67 1.06
C VAL A 88 4.87 -6.26 0.19
N THR A 89 4.76 -7.59 0.13
CA THR A 89 3.73 -8.31 -0.64
C THR A 89 2.33 -8.09 -0.07
N ALA A 90 2.20 -7.85 1.24
CA ALA A 90 0.92 -7.54 1.88
C ALA A 90 0.26 -6.27 1.34
N GLY A 91 1.06 -5.24 0.99
CA GLY A 91 0.54 -4.00 0.39
C GLY A 91 -0.13 -4.24 -0.96
N ILE A 92 0.54 -5.03 -1.83
CA ILE A 92 0.02 -5.40 -3.15
C ILE A 92 -1.20 -6.32 -3.02
N TYR A 93 -1.13 -7.30 -2.11
CA TYR A 93 -2.23 -8.21 -1.83
C TYR A 93 -3.51 -7.46 -1.43
N MET A 94 -3.39 -6.45 -0.56
CA MET A 94 -4.53 -5.63 -0.15
C MET A 94 -5.16 -4.91 -1.34
N ILE A 95 -4.36 -4.27 -2.20
CA ILE A 95 -4.86 -3.58 -3.41
C ILE A 95 -5.59 -4.57 -4.32
N SER A 96 -5.01 -5.74 -4.56
CA SER A 96 -5.61 -6.79 -5.39
C SER A 96 -6.95 -7.29 -4.80
N ARG A 97 -7.00 -7.57 -3.50
CA ARG A 97 -8.24 -8.02 -2.83
C ARG A 97 -9.34 -6.97 -2.80
N SER A 98 -8.98 -5.69 -2.80
CA SER A 98 -9.92 -4.56 -2.82
C SER A 98 -10.10 -3.94 -4.21
N HIS A 99 -9.78 -4.68 -5.28
CA HIS A 99 -9.90 -4.22 -6.66
C HIS A 99 -11.28 -3.62 -7.00
N PHE A 100 -12.36 -4.18 -6.47
CA PHE A 100 -13.73 -3.70 -6.68
C PHE A 100 -13.99 -2.27 -6.13
N ILE A 101 -13.14 -1.77 -5.23
CA ILE A 101 -13.15 -0.37 -4.76
C ILE A 101 -12.37 0.49 -5.76
N TYR A 102 -11.18 0.04 -6.17
CA TYR A 102 -10.33 0.80 -7.09
C TYR A 102 -10.92 0.97 -8.48
N THR A 103 -11.74 0.02 -8.95
CA THR A 103 -12.48 0.16 -10.22
C THR A 103 -13.44 1.35 -10.24
N LEU A 104 -13.89 1.81 -9.06
CA LEU A 104 -14.74 2.97 -8.89
C LEU A 104 -13.94 4.27 -8.65
N ALA A 105 -12.60 4.18 -8.59
CA ALA A 105 -11.69 5.28 -8.29
C ALA A 105 -10.53 5.35 -9.31
N PRO A 106 -10.81 5.61 -10.60
CA PRO A 106 -9.78 5.60 -11.66
C PRO A 106 -8.66 6.61 -11.44
N GLY A 107 -8.95 7.77 -10.82
CA GLY A 107 -7.93 8.76 -10.47
C GLY A 107 -6.89 8.22 -9.46
N VAL A 108 -7.33 7.39 -8.51
CA VAL A 108 -6.42 6.74 -7.55
C VAL A 108 -5.60 5.66 -8.24
N GLN A 109 -6.17 4.91 -9.18
CA GLN A 109 -5.40 3.93 -9.97
C GLN A 109 -4.28 4.59 -10.78
N GLN A 110 -4.54 5.74 -11.40
CA GLN A 110 -3.50 6.52 -12.07
C GLN A 110 -2.41 6.99 -11.10
N LEU A 111 -2.79 7.44 -9.90
CA LEU A 111 -1.85 7.84 -8.88
C LEU A 111 -0.98 6.66 -8.40
N ILE A 112 -1.56 5.47 -8.22
CA ILE A 112 -0.83 4.23 -7.89
C ILE A 112 0.24 3.95 -8.96
N LEU A 113 -0.14 4.04 -10.25
CA LEU A 113 0.78 3.84 -11.36
C LEU A 113 1.94 4.85 -11.34
N VAL A 114 1.63 6.14 -11.16
CA VAL A 114 2.66 7.20 -11.13
C VAL A 114 3.61 7.01 -9.94
N VAL A 115 3.08 6.72 -8.75
CA VAL A 115 3.89 6.48 -7.55
C VAL A 115 4.75 5.23 -7.71
N GLY A 116 4.21 4.15 -8.28
CA GLY A 116 4.96 2.92 -8.54
C GLY A 116 6.12 3.15 -9.51
N LEU A 117 5.87 3.85 -10.62
CA LEU A 117 6.92 4.21 -11.58
C LEU A 117 7.99 5.12 -10.96
N ALA A 118 7.56 6.16 -10.23
CA ALA A 118 8.48 7.06 -9.57
C ALA A 118 9.33 6.35 -8.50
N THR A 119 8.71 5.46 -7.72
CA THR A 119 9.41 4.66 -6.70
C THR A 119 10.44 3.74 -7.36
N ALA A 120 10.09 3.06 -8.46
CA ALA A 120 11.00 2.18 -9.17
C ALA A 120 12.23 2.93 -9.74
N LEU A 121 12.01 4.08 -10.38
CA LEU A 121 13.10 4.90 -10.92
C LEU A 121 14.00 5.44 -9.81
N LEU A 122 13.40 5.97 -8.74
CA LEU A 122 14.14 6.50 -7.60
C LEU A 122 14.95 5.41 -6.91
N ALA A 123 14.36 4.25 -6.64
CA ALA A 123 15.03 3.14 -5.99
C ALA A 123 16.20 2.61 -6.85
N ALA A 124 15.98 2.41 -8.16
CA ALA A 124 17.04 2.00 -9.08
C ALA A 124 18.21 3.00 -9.12
N THR A 125 17.94 4.31 -9.13
CA THR A 125 19.01 5.31 -9.11
C THR A 125 19.79 5.29 -7.80
N ILE A 126 19.11 5.17 -6.65
CA ILE A 126 19.77 5.13 -5.34
C ILE A 126 20.61 3.85 -5.17
N ALA A 127 20.13 2.70 -5.68
CA ALA A 127 20.82 1.43 -5.60
C ALA A 127 22.23 1.48 -6.22
N THR A 128 22.40 2.23 -7.32
CA THR A 128 23.71 2.36 -8.02
C THR A 128 24.80 3.04 -7.18
N GLN A 129 24.41 3.82 -6.16
CA GLN A 129 25.33 4.57 -5.29
C GLN A 129 25.47 3.93 -3.91
N GLN A 130 24.87 2.75 -3.66
CA GLN A 130 25.01 2.06 -2.39
C GLN A 130 26.32 1.24 -2.34
N ASN A 131 27.08 1.41 -1.26
CA ASN A 131 28.33 0.68 -1.01
C ASN A 131 28.14 -0.64 -0.22
N ASP A 132 26.92 -0.90 0.27
CA ASP A 132 26.58 -2.10 1.06
C ASP A 132 25.62 -2.98 0.25
N ILE A 133 26.00 -4.26 0.05
CA ILE A 133 25.20 -5.25 -0.71
C ILE A 133 23.77 -5.36 -0.19
N LYS A 134 23.57 -5.32 1.14
CA LYS A 134 22.23 -5.38 1.72
C LYS A 134 21.40 -4.17 1.33
N LYS A 135 22.01 -2.98 1.33
CA LYS A 135 21.33 -1.75 0.91
C LYS A 135 21.08 -1.74 -0.60
N VAL A 136 22.01 -2.22 -1.42
CA VAL A 136 21.79 -2.39 -2.87
C VAL A 136 20.58 -3.29 -3.12
N LEU A 137 20.42 -4.39 -2.38
CA LEU A 137 19.26 -5.29 -2.49
C LEU A 137 17.97 -4.73 -1.86
N ALA A 138 18.07 -3.70 -1.01
CA ALA A 138 16.93 -3.08 -0.35
C ALA A 138 16.18 -2.10 -1.27
N TYR A 139 16.92 -1.43 -2.15
CA TYR A 139 16.43 -0.48 -3.15
C TYR A 139 16.16 -1.20 -4.47
#